data_AF-A0A6P6EQ18-F1
#
_entry.id   AF-A0A6P6EQ18-F1
#
_cell.length_a   1.000
_cell.length_b   1.000
_cell.length_c   1.000
_cell.angle_alpha   90.00
_cell.angle_beta   90.00
_cell.angle_gamma   90.00
#
_symmetry.space_group_name_H-M   'P 1'
#
loop_
_entity.id
_entity.type
_entity.pdbx_description
1 polymer ?
#
loop_
_entity_poly.entity_id
_entity_poly.type
_entity_poly.pdbx_seq_one_letter_code
_entity_poly.pdbx_strand_id
1 'polypeptide(L)'
;MAAGRVPFNVSLREATRRKLQKFSELRGNGGSTLCALRCLDKLYEDKWNSFTILLIHSGGYSQRLPSASALGKIFTALPFGNPIYQMLELKLAMYIDFPSHMNPGIVVTCADDIELYSIGEFEYIRFDKPGFTALAHPSSLTVGTTHGVFVLDPSNDKKQRDLEYRCCHCFLHKPSIEKMHQLNAVCRSGNFCPQDLARGDAVCLELDSEYVYTDSLFYMDYHSAKKLLAFYEEIGTLSCEIDAYGDFLQALGPGATMEYTTNASNVTKEESNLVDMRQRIFHLLKGTSLNVIVLNNSKFYHIGTTEEYLFHFTSDSNLKLELGLQSVAFSSILSDIPEHSGKTSCVIHSILDSGCSVAPGSVVEYSRLGPDVSIGANCIVSYSSIIPNAVVPAYSFLYSLSLKTDEHLKYSTMAFGVQDNLKNNVKTLLDIKSLQFFGVSFLSCLESWNLKVTDKLFSGSKAQFSLWTARIFPVCSSVSESVTTSLKMLNAVKSNSSFNLSSHQLISIEEMLVCKDVEDMIAYREKIYLEINLIKNKPHLEIC
;
A
#
# COMPACT_ATOMS: atom_id res chain seq x y z
N MET A 1 -38.92 34.57 17.94
CA MET A 1 -38.51 33.67 16.86
C MET A 1 -37.38 32.80 17.39
N ALA A 2 -37.67 31.55 17.71
CA ALA A 2 -36.68 30.62 18.25
C ALA A 2 -35.81 30.08 17.11
N ALA A 3 -34.50 30.32 17.19
CA ALA A 3 -33.52 29.69 16.30
C ALA A 3 -33.48 28.19 16.63
N GLY A 4 -34.05 27.36 15.75
CA GLY A 4 -34.03 25.91 15.89
C GLY A 4 -32.58 25.41 15.87
N ARG A 5 -32.13 24.85 16.99
CA ARG A 5 -30.86 24.10 17.04
C ARG A 5 -31.02 22.87 16.16
N VAL A 6 -30.20 22.80 15.10
CA VAL A 6 -30.04 21.58 14.31
C VAL A 6 -29.60 20.46 15.26
N PRO A 7 -30.23 19.27 15.26
CA PRO A 7 -29.84 18.18 16.14
C PRO A 7 -28.37 17.81 15.93
N PHE A 8 -27.64 17.59 17.02
CA PHE A 8 -26.19 17.34 17.00
C PHE A 8 -25.78 16.21 16.02
N ASN A 9 -26.60 15.17 15.91
CA ASN A 9 -26.41 14.05 14.97
C ASN A 9 -26.54 14.43 13.48
N VAL A 10 -27.36 15.43 13.15
CA VAL A 10 -27.46 15.93 11.76
C VAL A 10 -26.21 16.72 11.40
N SER A 11 -25.68 17.52 12.33
CA SER A 11 -24.44 18.29 12.14
C SER A 11 -23.22 17.39 11.98
N LEU A 12 -23.14 16.29 12.75
CA LEU A 12 -22.04 15.32 12.63
C LEU A 12 -22.09 14.57 11.29
N ARG A 13 -23.28 14.10 10.89
CA ARG A 13 -23.48 13.40 9.62
C ARG A 13 -23.16 14.31 8.43
N GLU A 14 -23.54 15.59 8.50
CA GLU A 14 -23.25 16.58 7.48
C GLU A 14 -21.76 16.97 7.44
N ALA A 15 -21.11 17.10 8.60
CA ALA A 15 -19.67 17.33 8.69
C ALA A 15 -18.86 16.13 8.14
N THR A 16 -19.27 14.90 8.46
CA THR A 16 -18.69 13.68 7.89
C THR A 16 -18.95 13.60 6.40
N ARG A 17 -20.16 13.94 5.92
CA ARG A 17 -20.45 14.01 4.47
C ARG A 17 -19.58 15.04 3.75
N ARG A 18 -19.36 16.22 4.35
CA ARG A 18 -18.47 17.25 3.79
C ARG A 18 -17.01 16.80 3.77
N LYS A 19 -16.54 16.10 4.82
CA LYS A 19 -15.20 15.49 4.85
C LYS A 19 -15.06 14.38 3.81
N LEU A 20 -16.07 13.53 3.65
CA LEU A 20 -16.13 12.47 2.64
C LEU A 20 -16.22 13.04 1.22
N GLN A 21 -16.92 14.16 1.03
CA GLN A 21 -16.98 14.86 -0.25
C GLN A 21 -15.60 15.44 -0.59
N LYS A 22 -14.92 16.09 0.37
CA LYS A 22 -13.50 16.47 0.22
C LYS A 22 -12.57 15.28 -0.03
N PHE A 23 -12.83 14.12 0.55
CA PHE A 23 -12.04 12.92 0.29
C PHE A 23 -12.30 12.37 -1.12
N SER A 24 -13.54 12.43 -1.62
CA SER A 24 -13.88 12.07 -3.01
C SER A 24 -13.32 13.06 -4.05
N GLU A 25 -12.91 14.25 -3.62
CA GLU A 25 -12.15 15.22 -4.43
C GLU A 25 -10.66 14.85 -4.53
N LEU A 26 -10.13 14.00 -3.65
CA LEU A 26 -8.75 13.49 -3.69
C LEU A 26 -8.66 12.36 -4.73
N ARG A 27 -8.73 12.76 -6.00
CA ARG A 27 -8.71 11.88 -7.16
C ARG A 27 -7.25 11.46 -7.46
N GLY A 28 -6.72 10.51 -6.69
CA GLY A 28 -5.36 9.95 -6.88
C GLY A 28 -4.27 10.60 -6.02
N ASN A 29 -3.06 10.07 -6.08
CA ASN A 29 -1.91 10.58 -5.31
C ASN A 29 -1.50 12.00 -5.79
N GLY A 30 -1.61 12.30 -7.08
CA GLY A 30 -1.36 13.63 -7.64
C GLY A 30 -2.42 14.64 -7.21
N GLY A 31 -3.70 14.26 -7.24
CA GLY A 31 -4.78 15.09 -6.70
C GLY A 31 -4.62 15.35 -5.20
N SER A 32 -4.13 14.36 -4.46
CA SER A 32 -3.79 14.51 -3.04
C SER A 32 -2.64 15.47 -2.79
N THR A 33 -1.59 15.42 -3.63
CA THR A 33 -0.50 16.39 -3.62
C THR A 33 -1.01 17.81 -3.84
N LEU A 34 -1.84 18.04 -4.87
CA LEU A 34 -2.43 19.36 -5.14
C LEU A 34 -3.25 19.89 -3.96
N CYS A 35 -4.06 19.02 -3.33
CA CYS A 35 -4.83 19.39 -2.16
C CYS A 35 -3.93 19.74 -0.96
N ALA A 36 -2.85 18.97 -0.74
CA ALA A 36 -1.87 19.25 0.30
C ALA A 36 -1.19 20.61 0.10
N LEU A 37 -0.80 20.95 -1.13
CA LEU A 37 -0.25 22.27 -1.47
C LEU A 37 -1.21 23.40 -1.08
N ARG A 38 -2.50 23.27 -1.44
CA ARG A 38 -3.53 24.26 -1.08
C ARG A 38 -3.72 24.38 0.42
N CYS A 39 -3.62 23.27 1.16
CA CYS A 39 -3.70 23.28 2.61
C CYS A 39 -2.48 23.97 3.24
N LEU A 40 -1.27 23.69 2.74
CA LEU A 40 -0.04 24.36 3.18
C LEU A 40 -0.12 25.87 2.97
N ASP A 41 -0.55 26.30 1.78
CA ASP A 41 -0.70 27.72 1.45
C ASP A 41 -1.73 28.41 2.34
N LYS A 42 -2.87 27.77 2.64
CA LYS A 42 -3.88 28.31 3.56
C LYS A 42 -3.43 28.39 5.02
N LEU A 43 -2.56 27.48 5.45
CA LEU A 43 -2.10 27.41 6.84
C LEU A 43 -0.90 28.33 7.10
N TYR A 44 -0.03 28.50 6.11
CA TYR A 44 1.26 29.17 6.28
C TYR A 44 1.47 30.38 5.36
N GLU A 45 0.58 30.62 4.39
CA GLU A 45 0.65 31.72 3.42
C GLU A 45 2.03 31.76 2.75
N ASP A 46 2.65 32.92 2.58
CA ASP A 46 3.97 33.01 1.94
C ASP A 46 5.10 32.34 2.72
N LYS A 47 4.90 31.96 4.00
CA LYS A 47 5.98 31.44 4.86
C LYS A 47 6.51 30.07 4.41
N TRP A 48 5.68 29.25 3.76
CA TRP A 48 6.11 27.91 3.32
C TRP A 48 7.14 27.95 2.18
N ASN A 49 7.42 29.13 1.60
CA ASN A 49 8.53 29.34 0.68
C ASN A 49 9.92 29.07 1.26
N SER A 50 10.01 28.94 2.58
CA SER A 50 11.25 28.71 3.33
C SER A 50 11.31 27.31 3.95
N PHE A 51 10.27 26.49 3.78
CA PHE A 51 10.16 25.18 4.44
C PHE A 51 10.75 24.06 3.58
N THR A 52 11.36 23.10 4.26
CA THR A 52 11.59 21.75 3.73
C THR A 52 10.43 20.88 4.17
N ILE A 53 9.74 20.26 3.21
CA ILE A 53 8.48 19.53 3.47
C ILE A 53 8.63 18.09 2.99
N LEU A 54 8.29 17.14 3.85
CA LEU A 54 8.09 15.74 3.49
C LEU A 54 6.59 15.46 3.36
N LEU A 55 6.16 15.06 2.16
CA LEU A 55 4.79 14.69 1.85
C LEU A 55 4.73 13.18 1.53
N ILE A 56 4.19 12.41 2.47
CA ILE A 56 4.01 10.98 2.32
C ILE A 56 2.55 10.69 1.98
N HIS A 57 2.29 10.03 0.84
CA HIS A 57 0.94 9.57 0.53
C HIS A 57 0.57 8.40 1.43
N SER A 58 -0.51 8.52 2.21
CA SER A 58 -0.94 7.47 3.16
C SER A 58 -1.39 6.14 2.52
N GLY A 59 -1.37 6.04 1.19
CA GLY A 59 -1.94 4.96 0.39
C GLY A 59 -3.36 5.24 -0.11
N GLY A 60 -3.72 4.64 -1.26
CA GLY A 60 -5.07 4.70 -1.82
C GLY A 60 -5.98 3.58 -1.28
N TYR A 61 -6.94 3.12 -2.09
CA TYR A 61 -7.84 2.01 -1.71
C TYR A 61 -7.12 0.71 -1.35
N SER A 62 -5.87 0.52 -1.78
CA SER A 62 -5.03 -0.63 -1.44
C SER A 62 -5.69 -1.98 -1.78
N GLN A 63 -6.44 -2.04 -2.88
CA GLN A 63 -7.18 -3.25 -3.30
C GLN A 63 -6.30 -4.48 -3.53
N ARG A 64 -4.98 -4.29 -3.68
CA ARG A 64 -4.00 -5.39 -3.80
C ARG A 64 -3.39 -5.83 -2.47
N LEU A 65 -3.51 -5.02 -1.41
CA LEU A 65 -3.14 -5.35 -0.03
C LEU A 65 -4.24 -4.84 0.92
N PRO A 66 -5.39 -5.53 1.01
CA PRO A 66 -6.57 -4.98 1.69
C PRO A 66 -6.42 -4.75 3.19
N SER A 67 -5.43 -5.39 3.83
CA SER A 67 -5.09 -5.16 5.23
C SER A 67 -4.62 -3.72 5.49
N ALA A 68 -4.09 -3.06 4.47
CA ALA A 68 -3.67 -1.67 4.50
C ALA A 68 -4.80 -0.67 4.15
N SER A 69 -5.99 -1.13 3.75
CA SER A 69 -7.07 -0.24 3.31
C SER A 69 -7.79 0.48 4.46
N ALA A 70 -7.86 -0.13 5.64
CA ALA A 70 -8.64 0.41 6.75
C ALA A 70 -7.90 1.53 7.48
N LEU A 71 -6.63 1.37 7.82
CA LEU A 71 -5.86 2.44 8.47
C LEU A 71 -5.04 3.29 7.48
N GLY A 72 -4.64 2.72 6.35
CA GLY A 72 -3.72 3.33 5.39
C GLY A 72 -2.41 2.56 5.34
N LYS A 73 -1.78 2.52 4.17
CA LYS A 73 -0.50 1.83 3.92
C LYS A 73 0.62 2.35 4.82
N ILE A 74 0.62 3.64 5.11
CA ILE A 74 1.64 4.26 5.96
C ILE A 74 1.63 3.73 7.41
N PHE A 75 0.53 3.13 7.85
CA PHE A 75 0.40 2.52 9.18
C PHE A 75 0.49 0.99 9.15
N THR A 76 1.02 0.42 8.06
CA THR A 76 1.34 -1.02 7.95
C THR A 76 2.41 -1.35 8.99
N ALA A 77 2.18 -2.42 9.75
CA ALA A 77 3.11 -2.87 10.79
C ALA A 77 4.36 -3.49 10.18
N LEU A 78 5.51 -3.19 10.77
CA LEU A 78 6.75 -3.85 10.47
C LEU A 78 7.11 -4.81 11.60
N PRO A 79 7.67 -5.99 11.31
CA PRO A 79 7.96 -7.00 12.32
C PRO A 79 9.22 -6.67 13.15
N PHE A 80 9.31 -5.45 13.70
CA PHE A 80 10.36 -5.03 14.63
C PHE A 80 9.93 -3.76 15.41
N GLY A 81 10.70 -3.42 16.45
CA GLY A 81 10.42 -2.28 17.33
C GLY A 81 9.66 -2.65 18.61
N ASN A 82 9.77 -1.79 19.63
CA ASN A 82 8.96 -1.88 20.84
C ASN A 82 8.57 -0.46 21.34
N PRO A 83 7.31 -0.02 21.14
CA PRO A 83 6.22 -0.72 20.44
C PRO A 83 6.54 -0.97 18.96
N ILE A 84 5.76 -1.84 18.31
CA ILE A 84 5.94 -2.16 16.88
C ILE A 84 5.98 -0.90 16.03
N TYR A 85 7.03 -0.77 15.23
CA TYR A 85 7.14 0.30 14.25
C TYR A 85 6.22 0.04 13.06
N GLN A 86 5.74 1.12 12.47
CA GLN A 86 4.97 1.13 11.25
C GLN A 86 5.81 1.70 10.11
N MET A 87 5.29 1.62 8.89
CA MET A 87 5.94 2.21 7.72
C MET A 87 6.23 3.71 7.92
N LEU A 88 5.41 4.43 8.70
CA LEU A 88 5.67 5.83 9.07
C LEU A 88 7.02 6.02 9.75
N GLU A 89 7.31 5.28 10.82
CA GLU A 89 8.57 5.41 11.55
C GLU A 89 9.76 5.04 10.65
N LEU A 90 9.61 4.01 9.81
CA LEU A 90 10.65 3.62 8.85
C LEU A 90 10.92 4.73 7.83
N LYS A 91 9.88 5.31 7.22
CA LYS A 91 10.03 6.42 6.26
C LYS A 91 10.66 7.65 6.90
N LEU A 92 10.29 7.98 8.13
CA LEU A 92 10.91 9.09 8.87
C LEU A 92 12.40 8.82 9.15
N ALA A 93 12.75 7.59 9.52
CA ALA A 93 14.15 7.21 9.75
C ALA A 93 14.98 7.25 8.47
N MET A 94 14.44 6.76 7.35
CA MET A 94 15.13 6.72 6.06
C MET A 94 15.45 8.09 5.48
N TYR A 95 14.59 9.09 5.72
CA TYR A 95 14.73 10.42 5.14
C TYR A 95 15.23 11.47 6.14
N ILE A 96 15.72 11.05 7.30
CA ILE A 96 16.11 11.94 8.40
C ILE A 96 17.18 12.95 7.99
N ASP A 97 18.04 12.60 7.03
CA ASP A 97 19.16 13.43 6.56
C ASP A 97 18.79 14.37 5.40
N PHE A 98 17.61 14.22 4.78
CA PHE A 98 17.23 15.05 3.63
C PHE A 98 17.12 16.55 3.98
N PRO A 99 16.49 16.95 5.10
CA PRO A 99 16.28 18.37 5.40
C PRO A 99 17.56 19.20 5.52
N SER A 100 18.70 18.61 5.93
CA SER A 100 19.98 19.33 6.07
C SER A 100 20.66 19.65 4.73
N HIS A 101 20.23 19.01 3.65
CA HIS A 101 20.80 19.12 2.30
C HIS A 101 19.76 19.44 1.23
N MET A 102 18.63 20.03 1.64
CA MET A 102 17.47 20.32 0.80
C MET A 102 17.19 21.82 0.78
N ASN A 103 17.06 22.39 -0.42
CA ASN A 103 16.50 23.73 -0.59
C ASN A 103 14.99 23.73 -0.27
N PRO A 104 14.38 24.89 0.03
CA PRO A 104 12.94 24.96 0.25
C PRO A 104 12.14 24.35 -0.89
N GLY A 105 11.24 23.43 -0.54
CA GLY A 105 10.55 22.58 -1.48
C GLY A 105 9.92 21.36 -0.80
N ILE A 106 9.53 20.38 -1.61
CA ILE A 106 8.69 19.27 -1.16
C ILE A 106 9.24 17.96 -1.70
N VAL A 107 9.58 17.04 -0.80
CA VAL A 107 9.83 15.63 -1.12
C VAL A 107 8.51 14.88 -1.08
N VAL A 108 8.18 14.18 -2.16
CA VAL A 108 6.98 13.36 -2.31
C VAL A 108 7.39 11.90 -2.43
N THR A 109 6.76 11.05 -1.63
CA THR A 109 7.03 9.60 -1.57
C THR A 109 5.74 8.82 -1.27
N CYS A 110 5.71 7.55 -1.68
CA CYS A 110 4.64 6.64 -1.32
C CYS A 110 4.94 5.93 0.02
N ALA A 111 4.02 5.06 0.42
CA ALA A 111 4.00 4.43 1.74
C ALA A 111 4.13 2.92 1.67
N ASP A 112 4.52 2.38 0.53
CA ASP A 112 4.60 0.94 0.27
C ASP A 112 5.94 0.50 -0.32
N ASP A 113 6.90 1.41 -0.44
CA ASP A 113 8.27 1.11 -0.83
C ASP A 113 9.25 1.30 0.34
N ILE A 114 10.34 0.56 0.29
CA ILE A 114 11.48 0.68 1.19
C ILE A 114 12.74 0.79 0.34
N GLU A 115 13.33 1.97 0.38
CA GLU A 115 14.57 2.37 -0.28
C GLU A 115 15.75 2.25 0.68
N LEU A 116 16.54 1.20 0.53
CA LEU A 116 17.80 1.06 1.26
C LEU A 116 18.94 1.44 0.33
N TYR A 117 19.86 2.27 0.78
CA TYR A 117 21.00 2.67 -0.03
C TYR A 117 22.24 2.88 0.82
N SER A 118 23.39 2.69 0.19
CA SER A 118 24.69 3.02 0.75
C SER A 118 25.38 4.00 -0.19
N ILE A 119 25.88 5.09 0.38
CA ILE A 119 26.67 6.11 -0.30
C ILE A 119 28.00 6.27 0.43
N GLY A 120 28.98 6.94 -0.17
CA GLY A 120 30.26 7.15 0.50
C GLY A 120 30.11 7.87 1.85
N GLU A 121 30.98 7.58 2.82
CA GLU A 121 30.94 8.11 4.20
C GLU A 121 30.81 9.64 4.29
N PHE A 122 31.30 10.37 3.28
CA PHE A 122 31.28 11.83 3.19
C PHE A 122 30.37 12.37 2.08
N GLU A 123 29.56 11.51 1.46
CA GLU A 123 28.58 11.88 0.45
C GLU A 123 27.20 12.09 1.07
N TYR A 124 26.40 12.97 0.46
CA TYR A 124 25.06 13.30 0.94
C TYR A 124 24.14 13.48 -0.27
N ILE A 125 22.89 13.04 -0.13
CA ILE A 125 21.83 13.34 -1.10
C ILE A 125 21.45 14.81 -0.95
N ARG A 126 21.68 15.58 -2.02
CA ARG A 126 21.32 17.01 -2.11
C ARG A 126 20.13 17.24 -3.02
N PHE A 127 19.12 17.93 -2.51
CA PHE A 127 17.98 18.45 -3.27
C PHE A 127 18.15 19.96 -3.49
N ASP A 128 19.12 20.32 -4.33
CA ASP A 128 19.54 21.71 -4.55
C ASP A 128 19.29 22.22 -5.98
N LYS A 129 18.78 21.36 -6.88
CA LYS A 129 18.53 21.67 -8.28
C LYS A 129 17.12 22.24 -8.50
N PRO A 130 16.96 23.17 -9.46
CA PRO A 130 15.64 23.68 -9.82
C PRO A 130 14.80 22.61 -10.52
N GLY A 131 13.48 22.78 -10.47
CA GLY A 131 12.51 21.84 -11.02
C GLY A 131 12.30 20.64 -10.10
N PHE A 132 12.38 19.43 -10.68
CA PHE A 132 12.20 18.17 -9.97
C PHE A 132 13.52 17.43 -9.84
N THR A 133 13.70 16.71 -8.74
CA THR A 133 14.84 15.81 -8.53
C THR A 133 14.33 14.48 -7.99
N ALA A 134 14.51 13.38 -8.73
CA ALA A 134 14.04 12.06 -8.32
C ALA A 134 15.20 11.14 -7.90
N LEU A 135 14.91 10.15 -7.05
CA LEU A 135 15.84 9.06 -6.78
C LEU A 135 15.64 7.92 -7.78
N ALA A 136 16.74 7.29 -8.17
CA ALA A 136 16.78 6.19 -9.12
C ALA A 136 17.53 4.99 -8.56
N HIS A 137 16.91 3.82 -8.65
CA HIS A 137 17.43 2.56 -8.13
C HIS A 137 17.60 1.53 -9.25
N PRO A 138 18.71 0.77 -9.30
CA PRO A 138 18.85 -0.32 -10.26
C PRO A 138 17.87 -1.44 -9.90
N SER A 139 17.05 -1.82 -10.88
CA SER A 139 15.97 -2.79 -10.72
C SER A 139 15.89 -3.72 -11.93
N SER A 140 15.32 -4.91 -11.74
CA SER A 140 15.05 -5.82 -12.85
C SER A 140 14.03 -5.22 -13.83
N LEU A 141 14.06 -5.71 -15.08
CA LEU A 141 13.11 -5.27 -16.10
C LEU A 141 11.65 -5.55 -15.68
N THR A 142 11.42 -6.64 -14.94
CA THR A 142 10.09 -6.99 -14.41
C THR A 142 9.59 -5.93 -13.42
N VAL A 143 10.43 -5.47 -12.48
CA VAL A 143 10.07 -4.38 -11.57
C VAL A 143 9.78 -3.09 -12.34
N GLY A 144 10.54 -2.81 -13.40
CA GLY A 144 10.29 -1.69 -14.30
C GLY A 144 8.90 -1.69 -14.94
N THR A 145 8.24 -2.86 -15.11
CA THR A 145 6.88 -2.91 -15.69
C THR A 145 5.79 -2.45 -14.72
N THR A 146 6.10 -2.39 -13.43
CA THR A 146 5.16 -2.00 -12.38
C THR A 146 5.47 -0.63 -11.78
N HIS A 147 6.66 -0.08 -12.06
CA HIS A 147 7.16 1.21 -11.57
C HIS A 147 7.47 2.17 -12.73
N GLY A 148 7.83 3.40 -12.39
CA GLY A 148 8.42 4.34 -13.33
C GLY A 148 9.86 3.98 -13.68
N VAL A 149 10.27 4.30 -14.90
CA VAL A 149 11.63 4.04 -15.41
C VAL A 149 12.21 5.32 -15.99
N PHE A 150 13.43 5.66 -15.61
CA PHE A 150 14.15 6.81 -16.13
C PHE A 150 14.94 6.45 -17.40
N VAL A 151 14.79 7.28 -18.43
CA VAL A 151 15.70 7.28 -19.59
C VAL A 151 16.76 8.35 -19.32
N LEU A 152 17.95 7.92 -18.90
CA LEU A 152 19.04 8.82 -18.53
C LEU A 152 19.87 9.25 -19.73
N ASP A 153 20.35 10.49 -19.72
CA ASP A 153 21.32 10.94 -20.73
C ASP A 153 22.64 10.14 -20.59
N PRO A 154 23.39 9.93 -21.70
CA PRO A 154 24.65 9.19 -21.67
C PRO A 154 25.65 9.78 -20.66
N SER A 155 26.31 8.91 -19.90
CA SER A 155 27.40 9.34 -19.01
C SER A 155 28.68 9.56 -19.80
N ASN A 156 29.40 10.64 -19.51
CA ASN A 156 30.78 10.80 -19.95
C ASN A 156 31.78 10.09 -19.02
N ASP A 157 31.34 9.70 -17.82
CA ASP A 157 32.20 9.04 -16.83
C ASP A 157 32.26 7.53 -17.08
N LYS A 158 33.48 6.99 -17.13
CA LYS A 158 33.73 5.55 -17.36
C LYS A 158 33.62 4.71 -16.10
N LYS A 159 33.55 5.33 -14.91
CA LYS A 159 33.44 4.64 -13.62
C LYS A 159 32.09 4.95 -13.00
N GLN A 160 31.34 3.89 -12.70
CA GLN A 160 30.08 3.98 -11.97
C GLN A 160 30.40 4.29 -10.49
N ARG A 161 29.79 5.33 -9.93
CA ARG A 161 29.92 5.69 -8.51
C ARG A 161 28.69 5.23 -7.74
N ASP A 162 28.77 5.07 -6.43
CA ASP A 162 27.60 4.70 -5.63
C ASP A 162 26.47 5.73 -5.74
N LEU A 163 26.83 7.03 -5.84
CA LEU A 163 25.92 8.14 -6.07
C LEU A 163 26.32 8.95 -7.30
N GLU A 164 25.37 9.19 -8.22
CA GLU A 164 25.57 10.04 -9.40
C GLU A 164 24.41 11.02 -9.62
N TYR A 165 24.73 12.24 -10.04
CA TYR A 165 23.74 13.21 -10.51
C TYR A 165 23.67 13.17 -12.03
N ARG A 166 22.50 12.82 -12.58
CA ARG A 166 22.28 12.63 -14.01
C ARG A 166 21.09 13.46 -14.48
N CYS A 167 21.17 13.89 -15.74
CA CYS A 167 20.02 14.45 -16.45
C CYS A 167 19.13 13.32 -16.95
N CYS A 168 17.83 13.51 -16.86
CA CYS A 168 16.84 12.59 -17.39
C CYS A 168 16.30 13.11 -18.73
N HIS A 169 16.40 12.29 -19.77
CA HIS A 169 15.82 12.59 -21.07
C HIS A 169 14.29 12.57 -21.00
N CYS A 170 13.72 11.49 -20.45
CA CYS A 170 12.29 11.36 -20.18
C CYS A 170 12.02 10.27 -19.13
N PHE A 171 10.83 10.33 -18.55
CA PHE A 171 10.33 9.34 -17.61
C PHE A 171 9.23 8.49 -18.26
N LEU A 172 9.27 7.18 -18.04
CA LEU A 172 8.30 6.22 -18.55
C LEU A 172 7.53 5.64 -17.38
N HIS A 173 6.20 5.81 -17.35
CA HIS A 173 5.41 5.27 -16.24
C HIS A 173 4.85 3.88 -16.57
N LYS A 174 5.36 2.85 -15.87
CA LYS A 174 4.99 1.43 -16.03
C LYS A 174 5.06 0.95 -17.49
N PRO A 175 6.22 1.14 -18.17
CA PRO A 175 6.38 0.75 -19.57
C PRO A 175 6.41 -0.78 -19.72
N SER A 176 6.17 -1.26 -20.94
CA SER A 176 6.51 -2.64 -21.29
C SER A 176 8.03 -2.80 -21.45
N ILE A 177 8.52 -4.03 -21.34
CA ILE A 177 9.95 -4.34 -21.54
C ILE A 177 10.41 -3.89 -22.94
N GLU A 178 9.60 -4.11 -23.97
CA GLU A 178 9.90 -3.69 -25.34
C GLU A 178 10.06 -2.17 -25.44
N LYS A 179 9.21 -1.41 -24.74
CA LYS A 179 9.28 0.05 -24.71
C LYS A 179 10.54 0.53 -23.98
N MET A 180 10.97 -0.15 -22.92
CA MET A 180 12.25 0.15 -22.25
C MET A 180 13.44 -0.01 -23.19
N HIS A 181 13.48 -1.10 -23.99
CA HIS A 181 14.53 -1.29 -24.99
C HIS A 181 14.46 -0.25 -26.12
N GLN A 182 13.28 0.00 -26.68
CA GLN A 182 13.08 0.96 -27.77
C GLN A 182 13.55 2.37 -27.42
N LEU A 183 13.40 2.77 -26.15
CA LEU A 183 13.79 4.08 -25.65
C LEU A 183 15.16 4.09 -24.97
N ASN A 184 15.95 3.01 -25.09
CA ASN A 184 17.29 2.88 -24.50
C ASN A 184 17.32 3.13 -22.98
N ALA A 185 16.27 2.74 -22.26
CA ALA A 185 16.25 2.81 -20.80
C ALA A 185 17.05 1.66 -20.15
N VAL A 186 17.24 0.56 -20.89
CA VAL A 186 17.91 -0.65 -20.41
C VAL A 186 19.42 -0.45 -20.36
N CYS A 187 19.99 -0.68 -19.18
CA CYS A 187 21.41 -0.69 -18.90
C CYS A 187 21.94 -2.13 -18.90
N ARG A 188 23.21 -2.30 -19.24
CA ARG A 188 23.91 -3.59 -19.18
C ARG A 188 25.01 -3.53 -18.14
N SER A 189 25.11 -4.58 -17.33
CA SER A 189 26.29 -4.77 -16.48
C SER A 189 27.51 -4.90 -17.38
N GLY A 190 28.38 -3.89 -17.38
CA GLY A 190 29.69 -4.01 -18.05
C GLY A 190 30.47 -5.18 -17.44
N ASN A 191 31.34 -5.83 -18.22
CA ASN A 191 32.22 -6.90 -17.73
C ASN A 191 33.00 -6.43 -16.48
N PHE A 192 32.52 -6.80 -15.30
CA PHE A 192 33.24 -6.59 -14.05
C PHE A 192 34.50 -7.44 -14.05
N CYS A 193 35.67 -6.83 -13.81
CA CYS A 193 36.88 -7.59 -13.51
C CYS A 193 36.78 -8.13 -12.08
N PRO A 194 36.94 -9.45 -11.84
CA PRO A 194 36.80 -10.05 -10.50
C PRO A 194 37.86 -9.64 -9.46
N GLN A 195 38.74 -8.67 -9.75
CA GLN A 195 39.91 -8.41 -8.91
C GLN A 195 39.72 -7.31 -7.85
N ASP A 196 38.66 -6.50 -7.93
CA ASP A 196 38.42 -5.41 -6.96
C ASP A 196 37.42 -5.78 -5.83
N LEU A 197 36.85 -6.99 -5.83
CA LEU A 197 35.91 -7.48 -4.81
C LEU A 197 36.59 -8.08 -3.56
N ALA A 198 37.92 -8.04 -3.46
CA ALA A 198 38.65 -8.62 -2.34
C ALA A 198 38.65 -7.77 -1.04
N ARG A 199 37.84 -6.71 -0.97
CA ARG A 199 37.80 -5.85 0.23
C ARG A 199 36.37 -5.43 0.61
N GLY A 200 35.66 -6.36 1.23
CA GLY A 200 34.50 -6.09 2.10
C GLY A 200 33.14 -6.25 1.45
N ASP A 201 32.41 -7.29 1.86
CA ASP A 201 30.95 -7.45 1.99
C ASP A 201 29.99 -6.78 0.98
N ALA A 202 30.42 -6.53 -0.26
CA ALA A 202 29.52 -6.19 -1.34
C ALA A 202 28.82 -7.47 -1.83
N VAL A 203 27.67 -7.79 -1.22
CA VAL A 203 26.67 -8.69 -1.81
C VAL A 203 26.11 -7.96 -3.02
N CYS A 204 26.87 -7.98 -4.11
CA CYS A 204 26.42 -7.51 -5.41
C CYS A 204 25.24 -8.40 -5.79
N LEU A 205 24.06 -7.78 -5.93
CA LEU A 205 22.89 -8.43 -6.49
C LEU A 205 23.33 -9.20 -7.74
N GLU A 206 22.91 -10.45 -7.91
CA GLU A 206 22.84 -11.08 -9.23
C GLU A 206 21.83 -10.26 -10.05
N LEU A 207 22.23 -9.07 -10.47
CA LEU A 207 21.52 -8.32 -11.49
C LEU A 207 21.54 -9.22 -12.72
N ASP A 208 20.36 -9.45 -13.28
CA ASP A 208 20.23 -9.94 -14.64
C ASP A 208 21.20 -9.14 -15.53
N SER A 209 21.66 -9.73 -16.64
CA SER A 209 22.59 -9.06 -17.57
C SER A 209 22.13 -7.66 -18.00
N GLU A 210 20.84 -7.38 -17.84
CA GLU A 210 20.16 -6.13 -18.12
C GLU A 210 19.36 -5.63 -16.89
N TYR A 211 19.39 -4.32 -16.65
CA TYR A 211 18.64 -3.66 -15.58
C TYR A 211 18.13 -2.29 -16.03
N VAL A 212 17.22 -1.69 -15.26
CA VAL A 212 16.70 -0.33 -15.48
C VAL A 212 16.77 0.48 -14.18
N TYR A 213 16.72 1.81 -14.30
CA TYR A 213 16.61 2.70 -13.15
C TYR A 213 15.16 3.04 -12.86
N THR A 214 14.64 2.58 -11.71
CA THR A 214 13.26 2.81 -11.29
C THR A 214 13.14 3.92 -10.27
N ASP A 215 11.98 4.57 -10.23
CA ASP A 215 11.63 5.60 -9.25
C ASP A 215 11.22 5.05 -7.89
N SER A 216 11.28 5.92 -6.89
CA SER A 216 10.78 5.71 -5.53
C SER A 216 10.13 6.99 -5.00
N LEU A 217 10.90 8.08 -5.02
CA LEU A 217 10.46 9.39 -4.57
C LEU A 217 10.96 10.51 -5.48
N PHE A 218 10.35 11.68 -5.34
CA PHE A 218 10.82 12.89 -6.01
C PHE A 218 10.67 14.15 -5.16
N TYR A 219 11.65 15.02 -5.25
CA TYR A 219 11.62 16.39 -4.79
C TYR A 219 11.08 17.31 -5.88
N MET A 220 10.30 18.32 -5.50
CA MET A 220 9.97 19.48 -6.32
C MET A 220 10.36 20.76 -5.58
N ASP A 221 11.02 21.67 -6.29
CA ASP A 221 11.35 22.98 -5.74
C ASP A 221 10.09 23.82 -5.45
N TYR A 222 10.23 24.81 -4.58
CA TYR A 222 9.14 25.71 -4.23
C TYR A 222 8.44 26.33 -5.46
N HIS A 223 9.19 26.72 -6.48
CA HIS A 223 8.64 27.34 -7.69
C HIS A 223 7.75 26.36 -8.49
N SER A 224 8.17 25.10 -8.64
CA SER A 224 7.40 24.06 -9.30
C SER A 224 6.16 23.70 -8.50
N ALA A 225 6.28 23.59 -7.18
CA ALA A 225 5.15 23.39 -6.28
C ALA A 225 4.12 24.54 -6.40
N LYS A 226 4.58 25.80 -6.48
CA LYS A 226 3.68 26.95 -6.62
C LYS A 226 2.98 27.00 -7.98
N LYS A 227 3.62 26.55 -9.07
CA LYS A 227 2.96 26.37 -10.38
C LYS A 227 1.81 25.37 -10.29
N LEU A 228 2.04 24.21 -9.67
CA LEU A 228 1.02 23.19 -9.47
C LEU A 228 -0.14 23.69 -8.60
N LEU A 229 0.17 24.45 -7.54
CA LEU A 229 -0.85 25.09 -6.71
C LEU A 229 -1.70 26.09 -7.49
N ALA A 230 -1.08 27.01 -8.23
CA ALA A 230 -1.80 27.99 -9.04
C ALA A 230 -2.72 27.33 -10.06
N PHE A 231 -2.24 26.25 -10.70
CA PHE A 231 -3.07 25.42 -11.58
C PHE A 231 -4.25 24.80 -10.84
N TYR A 232 -4.03 24.24 -9.65
CA TYR A 232 -5.11 23.65 -8.85
C TYR A 232 -6.17 24.67 -8.43
N GLU A 233 -5.75 25.90 -8.11
CA GLU A 233 -6.67 26.99 -7.78
C GLU A 233 -7.48 27.47 -9.00
N GLU A 234 -6.88 27.47 -10.19
CA GLU A 234 -7.55 27.81 -11.45
C GLU A 234 -8.64 26.78 -11.81
N ILE A 235 -8.35 25.49 -11.69
CA ILE A 235 -9.31 24.42 -12.02
C ILE A 235 -10.37 24.21 -10.95
N GLY A 236 -10.07 24.54 -9.69
CA GLY A 236 -10.97 24.33 -8.56
C GLY A 236 -11.12 22.86 -8.18
N THR A 237 -12.22 22.23 -8.59
CA THR A 237 -12.56 20.85 -8.21
C THR A 237 -12.05 19.85 -9.23
N LEU A 238 -11.32 18.82 -8.78
CA LEU A 238 -10.85 17.75 -9.67
C LEU A 238 -12.02 16.87 -10.13
N SER A 239 -12.18 16.76 -11.44
CA SER A 239 -13.17 15.90 -12.10
C SER A 239 -12.64 14.50 -12.45
N CYS A 240 -11.31 14.30 -12.46
CA CYS A 240 -10.66 13.04 -12.81
C CYS A 240 -9.47 12.72 -11.91
N GLU A 241 -9.02 11.47 -11.94
CA GLU A 241 -7.84 10.99 -11.22
C GLU A 241 -6.54 11.51 -11.85
N ILE A 242 -5.64 12.00 -10.99
CA ILE A 242 -4.30 12.48 -11.33
C ILE A 242 -3.30 11.62 -10.57
N ASP A 243 -2.37 11.02 -11.29
CA ASP A 243 -1.23 10.29 -10.73
C ASP A 243 0.01 11.18 -10.68
N ALA A 244 0.64 11.37 -9.52
CA ALA A 244 1.78 12.25 -9.35
C ALA A 244 2.98 11.81 -10.20
N TYR A 245 3.24 10.51 -10.30
CA TYR A 245 4.37 9.97 -11.05
C TYR A 245 4.02 9.95 -12.55
N GLY A 246 2.85 9.42 -12.89
CA GLY A 246 2.34 9.30 -14.24
C GLY A 246 2.01 10.63 -14.92
N ASP A 247 1.59 11.66 -14.18
CA ASP A 247 1.16 12.93 -14.78
C ASP A 247 2.13 14.08 -14.49
N PHE A 248 2.85 14.08 -13.36
CA PHE A 248 3.89 15.11 -13.12
C PHE A 248 5.21 14.71 -13.76
N LEU A 249 5.78 13.54 -13.43
CA LEU A 249 7.12 13.18 -13.91
C LEU A 249 7.18 12.93 -15.43
N GLN A 250 6.16 12.30 -16.03
CA GLN A 250 6.11 12.09 -17.49
C GLN A 250 6.04 13.40 -18.30
N ALA A 251 5.63 14.51 -17.67
CA ALA A 251 5.61 15.82 -18.33
C ALA A 251 6.98 16.52 -18.37
N LEU A 252 8.00 15.94 -17.72
CA LEU A 252 9.31 16.56 -17.51
C LEU A 252 10.39 15.93 -18.39
N GLY A 253 11.46 16.71 -18.61
CA GLY A 253 12.59 16.30 -19.43
C GLY A 253 12.44 16.69 -20.91
N PRO A 254 13.56 16.82 -21.65
CA PRO A 254 13.55 17.27 -23.04
C PRO A 254 12.86 16.30 -24.01
N GLY A 255 12.78 15.01 -23.66
CA GLY A 255 12.12 13.97 -24.45
C GLY A 255 10.64 13.75 -24.11
N ALA A 256 10.05 14.55 -23.22
CA ALA A 256 8.66 14.37 -22.80
C ALA A 256 7.67 14.63 -23.95
N THR A 257 6.70 13.72 -24.12
CA THR A 257 5.64 13.82 -25.13
C THR A 257 4.25 13.70 -24.49
N MET A 258 3.22 14.16 -25.21
CA MET A 258 1.83 14.03 -24.76
C MET A 258 1.24 12.62 -24.97
N GLU A 259 2.00 11.66 -25.50
CA GLU A 259 1.48 10.33 -25.84
C GLU A 259 0.88 9.61 -24.65
N TYR A 260 1.42 9.81 -23.44
CA TYR A 260 0.90 9.19 -22.23
C TYR A 260 -0.49 9.70 -21.81
N THR A 261 -0.91 10.88 -22.28
CA THR A 261 -2.12 11.55 -21.79
C THR A 261 -3.40 10.76 -22.09
N THR A 262 -3.37 9.91 -23.13
CA THR A 262 -4.46 9.01 -23.52
C THR A 262 -4.43 7.66 -22.81
N ASN A 263 -3.38 7.36 -22.03
CA ASN A 263 -3.23 6.06 -21.37
C ASN A 263 -4.03 5.98 -20.06
N ALA A 264 -5.20 5.34 -20.09
CA ALA A 264 -6.05 5.18 -18.91
C ALA A 264 -5.64 4.04 -17.94
N SER A 265 -4.52 3.34 -18.15
CA SER A 265 -4.16 2.16 -17.33
C SER A 265 -3.91 2.48 -15.85
N ASN A 266 -3.52 3.72 -15.55
CA ASN A 266 -3.12 4.16 -14.21
C ASN A 266 -4.25 4.79 -13.40
N VAL A 267 -5.45 4.95 -13.97
CA VAL A 267 -6.61 5.48 -13.22
C VAL A 267 -7.57 4.36 -12.84
N THR A 268 -8.30 4.57 -11.74
CA THR A 268 -9.32 3.65 -11.27
C THR A 268 -10.59 3.73 -12.11
N LYS A 269 -10.90 4.94 -12.61
CA LYS A 269 -12.07 5.22 -13.44
C LYS A 269 -11.69 6.17 -14.58
N GLU A 270 -12.03 5.78 -15.80
CA GLU A 270 -11.86 6.63 -16.98
C GLU A 270 -12.99 7.68 -17.01
N GLU A 271 -12.64 8.92 -16.69
CA GLU A 271 -13.55 10.07 -16.76
C GLU A 271 -13.34 10.80 -18.09
N SER A 272 -14.41 11.35 -18.67
CA SER A 272 -14.38 11.95 -20.02
C SER A 272 -13.42 13.11 -20.19
N ASN A 273 -13.05 13.79 -19.10
CA ASN A 273 -12.14 14.94 -19.10
C ASN A 273 -10.68 14.56 -18.76
N LEU A 274 -10.36 13.27 -18.59
CA LEU A 274 -9.03 12.81 -18.15
C LEU A 274 -7.91 13.28 -19.08
N VAL A 275 -8.11 13.09 -20.40
CA VAL A 275 -7.10 13.44 -21.41
C VAL A 275 -6.83 14.94 -21.42
N ASP A 276 -7.88 15.77 -21.39
CA ASP A 276 -7.76 17.23 -21.33
C ASP A 276 -6.99 17.68 -20.09
N MET A 277 -7.33 17.14 -18.91
CA MET A 277 -6.65 17.48 -17.66
C MET A 277 -5.15 17.15 -17.71
N ARG A 278 -4.80 15.96 -18.21
CA ARG A 278 -3.40 15.54 -18.36
C ARG A 278 -2.64 16.37 -19.39
N GLN A 279 -3.28 16.75 -20.49
CA GLN A 279 -2.68 17.67 -21.45
C GLN A 279 -2.41 19.04 -20.82
N ARG A 280 -3.31 19.57 -20.00
CA ARG A 280 -3.09 20.84 -19.28
C ARG A 280 -1.91 20.74 -18.30
N ILE A 281 -1.82 19.65 -17.54
CA ILE A 281 -0.67 19.37 -16.65
C ILE A 281 0.63 19.27 -17.46
N PHE A 282 0.61 18.56 -18.58
CA PHE A 282 1.76 18.47 -19.48
C PHE A 282 2.26 19.84 -19.92
N HIS A 283 1.36 20.69 -20.44
CA HIS A 283 1.75 22.03 -20.90
C HIS A 283 2.24 22.93 -19.78
N LEU A 284 1.68 22.79 -18.56
CA LEU A 284 2.11 23.53 -17.37
C LEU A 284 3.57 23.18 -16.98
N LEU A 285 3.91 21.90 -17.02
CA LEU A 285 5.19 21.38 -16.53
C LEU A 285 6.27 21.30 -17.61
N LYS A 286 5.88 21.27 -18.89
CA LYS A 286 6.81 21.18 -20.03
C LYS A 286 7.92 22.23 -19.93
N GLY A 287 9.16 21.79 -20.09
CA GLY A 287 10.35 22.65 -19.98
C GLY A 287 10.88 22.80 -18.55
N THR A 288 10.20 22.24 -17.55
CA THR A 288 10.76 22.08 -16.20
C THR A 288 11.77 20.94 -16.18
N SER A 289 12.91 21.16 -15.54
CA SER A 289 14.01 20.18 -15.45
C SER A 289 13.61 18.98 -14.59
N LEU A 290 14.03 17.78 -15.03
CA LEU A 290 14.01 16.55 -14.25
C LEU A 290 15.46 16.09 -14.03
N ASN A 291 15.93 16.27 -12.80
CA ASN A 291 17.21 15.79 -12.33
C ASN A 291 17.03 14.41 -11.70
N VAL A 292 18.02 13.54 -11.81
CA VAL A 292 17.97 12.20 -11.21
C VAL A 292 19.23 11.97 -10.38
N ILE A 293 19.03 11.53 -9.14
CA ILE A 293 20.09 11.04 -8.26
C ILE A 293 20.07 9.53 -8.38
N VAL A 294 21.06 8.98 -9.06
CA VAL A 294 21.23 7.55 -9.26
C VAL A 294 21.97 6.97 -8.06
N LEU A 295 21.33 6.01 -7.38
CA LEU A 295 21.87 5.29 -6.24
C LEU A 295 22.24 3.87 -6.70
N ASN A 296 23.46 3.71 -7.21
CA ASN A 296 23.92 2.46 -7.80
C ASN A 296 24.07 1.33 -6.77
N ASN A 297 24.36 1.68 -5.52
CA ASN A 297 24.34 0.76 -4.39
C ASN A 297 23.06 0.98 -3.57
N SER A 298 21.94 0.53 -4.13
CA SER A 298 20.65 0.58 -3.45
C SER A 298 19.80 -0.65 -3.71
N LYS A 299 18.84 -0.88 -2.81
CA LYS A 299 17.82 -1.91 -2.89
C LYS A 299 16.46 -1.27 -2.74
N PHE A 300 15.54 -1.73 -3.57
CA PHE A 300 14.18 -1.25 -3.63
C PHE A 300 13.24 -2.43 -3.35
N TYR A 301 12.52 -2.33 -2.24
CA TYR A 301 11.51 -3.32 -1.84
C TYR A 301 10.13 -2.69 -1.95
N HIS A 302 9.17 -3.41 -2.51
CA HIS A 302 7.79 -2.95 -2.63
C HIS A 302 6.86 -3.91 -1.90
N ILE A 303 6.08 -3.38 -0.96
CA ILE A 303 5.13 -4.10 -0.10
C ILE A 303 3.72 -3.57 -0.43
N GLY A 304 3.33 -3.65 -1.71
CA GLY A 304 2.06 -3.09 -2.19
C GLY A 304 0.98 -4.11 -2.52
N THR A 305 1.32 -5.41 -2.50
CA THR A 305 0.42 -6.54 -2.77
C THR A 305 0.47 -7.59 -1.65
N THR A 306 -0.55 -8.43 -1.55
CA THR A 306 -0.59 -9.56 -0.60
C THR A 306 0.57 -10.54 -0.81
N GLU A 307 0.95 -10.81 -2.05
CA GLU A 307 2.05 -11.73 -2.38
C GLU A 307 3.41 -11.17 -1.96
N GLU A 308 3.69 -9.90 -2.28
CA GLU A 308 4.90 -9.21 -1.82
C GLU A 308 4.95 -9.12 -0.30
N TYR A 309 3.83 -8.78 0.35
CA TYR A 309 3.72 -8.71 1.81
C TYR A 309 4.07 -10.04 2.48
N LEU A 310 3.50 -11.15 1.98
CA LEU A 310 3.85 -12.49 2.47
C LEU A 310 5.31 -12.82 2.19
N PHE A 311 5.79 -12.60 0.96
CA PHE A 311 7.16 -12.92 0.57
C PHE A 311 8.19 -12.20 1.46
N HIS A 312 8.09 -10.87 1.58
CA HIS A 312 9.04 -10.04 2.31
C HIS A 312 9.07 -10.35 3.82
N PHE A 313 7.93 -10.68 4.42
CA PHE A 313 7.88 -10.95 5.87
C PHE A 313 8.12 -12.40 6.26
N THR A 314 8.16 -13.34 5.31
CA THR A 314 8.23 -14.78 5.64
C THR A 314 9.37 -15.53 4.95
N SER A 315 9.80 -15.05 3.79
CA SER A 315 10.69 -15.77 2.87
C SER A 315 11.93 -14.95 2.48
N ASP A 316 11.85 -13.62 2.43
CA ASP A 316 12.96 -12.75 2.04
C ASP A 316 14.00 -12.60 3.17
N SER A 317 15.09 -13.33 3.05
CA SER A 317 16.21 -13.23 4.01
C SER A 317 16.96 -11.91 3.92
N ASN A 318 16.97 -11.25 2.76
CA ASN A 318 17.76 -10.02 2.55
C ASN A 318 17.13 -8.86 3.31
N LEU A 319 15.85 -8.58 3.06
CA LEU A 319 15.12 -7.53 3.77
C LEU A 319 15.13 -7.80 5.28
N LYS A 320 14.98 -9.07 5.67
CA LYS A 320 15.02 -9.49 7.07
C LYS A 320 16.34 -9.12 7.75
N LEU A 321 17.48 -9.40 7.11
CA LEU A 321 18.80 -9.09 7.66
C LEU A 321 19.06 -7.58 7.66
N GLU A 322 18.68 -6.87 6.60
CA GLU A 322 18.96 -5.45 6.42
C GLU A 322 18.19 -4.56 7.43
N LEU A 323 16.93 -4.89 7.71
CA LEU A 323 16.10 -4.15 8.67
C LEU A 323 16.05 -4.79 10.06
N GLY A 324 16.66 -5.96 10.25
CA GLY A 324 16.57 -6.70 11.52
C GLY A 324 15.15 -7.19 11.83
N LEU A 325 14.40 -7.61 10.81
CA LEU A 325 13.02 -8.09 10.96
C LEU A 325 12.97 -9.39 11.78
N GLN A 326 11.97 -9.51 12.64
CA GLN A 326 11.78 -10.65 13.53
C GLN A 326 10.64 -11.55 13.03
N SER A 327 10.78 -12.86 13.12
CA SER A 327 9.66 -13.77 12.82
C SER A 327 8.55 -13.68 13.87
N VAL A 328 8.88 -13.25 15.09
CA VAL A 328 7.92 -12.98 16.16
C VAL A 328 8.23 -11.61 16.76
N ALA A 329 7.43 -10.60 16.41
CA ALA A 329 7.62 -9.22 16.86
C ALA A 329 6.52 -8.84 17.86
N PHE A 330 6.93 -8.39 19.05
CA PHE A 330 6.04 -7.94 20.14
C PHE A 330 4.81 -8.84 20.36
N SER A 331 4.98 -10.17 20.34
CA SER A 331 3.86 -11.12 20.48
C SER A 331 4.00 -11.99 21.72
N SER A 332 2.88 -12.56 22.17
CA SER A 332 2.84 -13.58 23.22
C SER A 332 2.46 -14.91 22.59
N ILE A 333 3.33 -15.90 22.73
CA ILE A 333 3.11 -17.25 22.23
C ILE A 333 3.21 -18.20 23.42
N LEU A 334 2.11 -18.88 23.74
CA LEU A 334 2.04 -19.87 24.82
C LEU A 334 2.33 -21.30 24.32
N SER A 335 2.93 -21.42 23.15
CA SER A 335 3.24 -22.67 22.44
C SER A 335 4.64 -22.58 21.82
N ASP A 336 5.33 -23.72 21.67
CA ASP A 336 6.56 -23.79 20.88
C ASP A 336 6.20 -23.72 19.38
N ILE A 337 6.60 -22.65 18.68
CA ILE A 337 6.53 -22.63 17.21
C ILE A 337 7.81 -23.28 16.70
N PRO A 338 7.76 -24.45 16.05
CA PRO A 338 8.96 -25.08 15.53
C PRO A 338 9.58 -24.21 14.43
N GLU A 339 10.87 -23.88 14.60
CA GLU A 339 11.67 -23.25 13.55
C GLU A 339 11.94 -24.28 12.45
N HIS A 340 11.32 -24.10 11.28
CA HIS A 340 11.62 -24.90 10.10
C HIS A 340 12.63 -24.16 9.22
N SER A 341 13.63 -24.88 8.71
CA SER A 341 14.60 -24.37 7.74
C SER A 341 13.88 -24.06 6.41
N GLY A 342 13.67 -22.78 6.11
CA GLY A 342 13.00 -22.32 4.88
C GLY A 342 12.08 -21.12 5.13
N LYS A 343 10.86 -21.17 4.58
CA LYS A 343 9.83 -20.17 4.86
C LYS A 343 9.44 -20.22 6.34
N THR A 344 9.47 -19.07 7.01
CA THR A 344 9.01 -18.94 8.40
C THR A 344 7.58 -18.39 8.43
N SER A 345 6.90 -18.48 9.57
CA SER A 345 5.72 -17.65 9.82
C SER A 345 6.15 -16.32 10.43
N CYS A 346 5.32 -15.29 10.28
CA CYS A 346 5.55 -13.98 10.87
C CYS A 346 4.37 -13.63 11.79
N VAL A 347 4.65 -13.36 13.07
CA VAL A 347 3.65 -13.02 14.08
C VAL A 347 3.97 -11.64 14.67
N ILE A 348 3.07 -10.68 14.46
CA ILE A 348 3.27 -9.28 14.82
C ILE A 348 2.18 -8.86 15.80
N HIS A 349 2.57 -8.35 16.97
CA HIS A 349 1.64 -7.78 17.96
C HIS A 349 0.38 -8.64 18.20
N SER A 350 0.56 -9.94 18.43
CA SER A 350 -0.54 -10.91 18.52
C SER A 350 -0.42 -11.82 19.74
N ILE A 351 -1.55 -12.45 20.12
CA ILE A 351 -1.64 -13.40 21.22
C ILE A 351 -2.04 -14.76 20.65
N LEU A 352 -1.18 -15.75 20.83
CA LEU A 352 -1.39 -17.13 20.42
C LEU A 352 -1.46 -18.00 21.68
N ASP A 353 -2.61 -18.65 21.90
CA ASP A 353 -2.84 -19.52 23.04
C ASP A 353 -2.17 -20.90 22.87
N SER A 354 -2.36 -21.79 23.85
CA SER A 354 -1.77 -23.14 23.84
C SER A 354 -2.25 -23.99 22.66
N GLY A 355 -1.34 -24.71 22.02
CA GLY A 355 -1.65 -25.62 20.90
C GLY A 355 -1.87 -24.92 19.56
N CYS A 356 -1.71 -23.59 19.48
CA CYS A 356 -1.81 -22.88 18.21
C CYS A 356 -0.67 -23.26 17.25
N SER A 357 -0.98 -23.38 15.96
CA SER A 357 0.00 -23.55 14.89
C SER A 357 -0.16 -22.50 13.79
N VAL A 358 0.96 -21.95 13.32
CA VAL A 358 0.99 -21.03 12.18
C VAL A 358 1.93 -21.58 11.13
N ALA A 359 1.36 -22.06 10.03
CA ALA A 359 2.14 -22.68 8.97
C ALA A 359 3.02 -21.66 8.20
N PRO A 360 4.13 -22.14 7.61
CA PRO A 360 5.06 -21.32 6.84
C PRO A 360 4.43 -20.41 5.79
N GLY A 361 5.06 -19.25 5.57
CA GLY A 361 4.61 -18.29 4.57
C GLY A 361 3.42 -17.45 5.01
N SER A 362 2.95 -17.59 6.26
CA SER A 362 1.79 -16.86 6.78
C SER A 362 2.18 -15.70 7.69
N VAL A 363 1.39 -14.63 7.67
CA VAL A 363 1.50 -13.48 8.55
C VAL A 363 0.26 -13.38 9.43
N VAL A 364 0.47 -13.31 10.75
CA VAL A 364 -0.58 -13.06 11.75
C VAL A 364 -0.26 -11.76 12.47
N GLU A 365 -1.13 -10.75 12.36
CA GLU A 365 -0.92 -9.45 13.00
C GLU A 365 -2.15 -8.98 13.78
N TYR A 366 -1.92 -8.25 14.89
CA TYR A 366 -2.99 -7.68 15.72
C TYR A 366 -4.14 -8.67 16.01
N SER A 367 -3.82 -9.94 16.26
CA SER A 367 -4.84 -11.00 16.32
C SER A 367 -4.75 -11.80 17.62
N ARG A 368 -5.86 -12.43 17.98
CA ARG A 368 -5.97 -13.40 19.08
C ARG A 368 -6.37 -14.75 18.52
N LEU A 369 -5.53 -15.76 18.72
CA LEU A 369 -5.85 -17.14 18.38
C LEU A 369 -6.14 -17.90 19.67
N GLY A 370 -7.35 -18.45 19.80
CA GLY A 370 -7.71 -19.34 20.92
C GLY A 370 -7.00 -20.69 20.84
N PRO A 371 -7.12 -21.54 21.88
CA PRO A 371 -6.43 -22.82 21.95
C PRO A 371 -6.68 -23.70 20.72
N ASP A 372 -5.64 -24.43 20.31
CA ASP A 372 -5.69 -25.42 19.22
C ASP A 372 -6.12 -24.84 17.85
N VAL A 373 -6.00 -23.53 17.64
CA VAL A 373 -6.22 -22.90 16.34
C VAL A 373 -5.08 -23.23 15.37
N SER A 374 -5.42 -23.62 14.14
CA SER A 374 -4.44 -23.92 13.10
C SER A 374 -4.58 -22.97 11.91
N ILE A 375 -3.51 -22.21 11.62
CA ILE A 375 -3.43 -21.33 10.45
C ILE A 375 -2.65 -22.06 9.34
N GLY A 376 -3.30 -22.30 8.20
CA GLY A 376 -2.69 -22.90 7.02
C GLY A 376 -1.65 -22.01 6.35
N ALA A 377 -0.87 -22.57 5.42
CA ALA A 377 0.25 -21.87 4.79
C ALA A 377 -0.20 -20.67 3.92
N ASN A 378 0.68 -19.68 3.77
CA ASN A 378 0.46 -18.48 2.94
C ASN A 378 -0.83 -17.72 3.28
N CYS A 379 -1.17 -17.59 4.57
CA CYS A 379 -2.33 -16.82 5.02
C CYS A 379 -1.94 -15.42 5.50
N ILE A 380 -2.87 -14.46 5.37
CA ILE A 380 -2.80 -13.18 6.07
C ILE A 380 -3.96 -13.13 7.05
N VAL A 381 -3.68 -13.04 8.34
CA VAL A 381 -4.69 -12.93 9.39
C VAL A 381 -4.42 -11.67 10.19
N SER A 382 -5.34 -10.71 10.13
CA SER A 382 -5.16 -9.40 10.75
C SER A 382 -6.43 -8.97 11.49
N TYR A 383 -6.26 -8.31 12.64
CA TYR A 383 -7.35 -7.82 13.49
C TYR A 383 -8.37 -8.87 13.93
N SER A 384 -8.00 -10.14 13.92
CA SER A 384 -8.97 -11.23 14.04
C SER A 384 -8.93 -11.87 15.42
N SER A 385 -10.09 -12.30 15.91
CA SER A 385 -10.22 -13.11 17.14
C SER A 385 -10.79 -14.47 16.76
N ILE A 386 -9.93 -15.49 16.74
CA ILE A 386 -10.27 -16.83 16.26
C ILE A 386 -10.61 -17.72 17.46
N ILE A 387 -11.78 -18.38 17.40
CA ILE A 387 -12.27 -19.27 18.45
C ILE A 387 -11.45 -20.56 18.54
N PRO A 388 -11.47 -21.28 19.68
CA PRO A 388 -10.67 -22.49 19.86
C PRO A 388 -10.98 -23.58 18.82
N ASN A 389 -9.99 -24.41 18.47
CA ASN A 389 -10.08 -25.52 17.50
C ASN A 389 -10.44 -25.11 16.05
N ALA A 390 -10.46 -23.81 15.72
CA ALA A 390 -10.75 -23.38 14.37
C ALA A 390 -9.55 -23.60 13.44
N VAL A 391 -9.84 -23.95 12.19
CA VAL A 391 -8.84 -24.11 11.13
C VAL A 391 -9.04 -23.03 10.08
N VAL A 392 -7.99 -22.23 9.84
CA VAL A 392 -7.93 -21.27 8.73
C VAL A 392 -7.25 -21.98 7.55
N PRO A 393 -7.94 -22.19 6.42
CA PRO A 393 -7.36 -22.91 5.30
C PRO A 393 -6.18 -22.17 4.68
N ALA A 394 -5.21 -22.89 4.11
CA ALA A 394 -4.10 -22.28 3.38
C ALA A 394 -4.59 -21.33 2.26
N TYR A 395 -3.79 -20.28 1.99
CA TYR A 395 -4.06 -19.20 1.03
C TYR A 395 -5.28 -18.31 1.39
N SER A 396 -5.67 -18.27 2.66
CA SER A 396 -6.77 -17.40 3.11
C SER A 396 -6.28 -16.03 3.55
N PHE A 397 -7.05 -15.01 3.19
CA PHE A 397 -6.94 -13.66 3.74
C PHE A 397 -8.10 -13.44 4.73
N LEU A 398 -7.81 -13.00 5.95
CA LEU A 398 -8.78 -12.61 6.97
C LEU A 398 -8.41 -11.25 7.55
N TYR A 399 -9.31 -10.28 7.44
CA TYR A 399 -9.16 -8.96 8.07
C TYR A 399 -10.49 -8.51 8.67
N SER A 400 -10.54 -8.35 9.99
CA SER A 400 -11.77 -7.94 10.67
C SER A 400 -11.81 -6.44 10.89
N LEU A 401 -12.95 -5.82 10.59
CA LEU A 401 -13.19 -4.39 10.81
C LEU A 401 -14.27 -4.19 11.87
N SER A 402 -14.03 -3.21 12.72
CA SER A 402 -15.05 -2.57 13.53
C SER A 402 -15.86 -1.62 12.65
N LEU A 403 -17.18 -1.69 12.71
CA LEU A 403 -18.12 -0.92 11.91
C LEU A 403 -19.04 -0.11 12.82
N LYS A 404 -19.25 1.16 12.48
CA LYS A 404 -20.19 2.05 13.16
C LYS A 404 -21.47 2.16 12.35
N THR A 405 -22.49 1.39 12.72
CA THR A 405 -23.81 1.42 12.06
C THR A 405 -24.87 1.84 13.06
N ASP A 406 -25.57 2.94 12.78
CA ASP A 406 -26.68 3.46 13.60
C ASP A 406 -26.35 3.54 15.11
N GLU A 407 -25.17 4.11 15.43
CA GLU A 407 -24.62 4.25 16.80
C GLU A 407 -24.25 2.93 17.52
N HIS A 408 -24.43 1.78 16.87
CA HIS A 408 -24.02 0.49 17.41
C HIS A 408 -22.72 0.00 16.76
N LEU A 409 -21.83 -0.51 17.59
CA LEU A 409 -20.61 -1.18 17.15
C LEU A 409 -20.96 -2.57 16.62
N LYS A 410 -20.59 -2.83 15.38
CA LYS A 410 -20.73 -4.12 14.69
C LYS A 410 -19.38 -4.51 14.10
N TYR A 411 -19.29 -5.74 13.61
CA TYR A 411 -18.05 -6.26 13.05
C TYR A 411 -18.31 -7.00 11.74
N SER A 412 -17.38 -6.92 10.80
CA SER A 412 -17.38 -7.77 9.61
C SER A 412 -15.95 -8.13 9.22
N THR A 413 -15.77 -9.35 8.70
CA THR A 413 -14.46 -9.91 8.37
C THR A 413 -14.37 -10.12 6.87
N MET A 414 -13.46 -9.38 6.23
CA MET A 414 -13.05 -9.65 4.87
C MET A 414 -12.40 -11.03 4.83
N ALA A 415 -13.01 -11.98 4.12
CA ALA A 415 -12.50 -13.33 3.95
C ALA A 415 -12.53 -13.75 2.47
N PHE A 416 -11.36 -13.97 1.88
CA PHE A 416 -11.20 -14.33 0.47
C PHE A 416 -9.83 -15.00 0.26
N GLY A 417 -9.51 -15.41 -0.97
CA GLY A 417 -8.21 -16.02 -1.30
C GLY A 417 -7.12 -14.96 -1.46
N VAL A 418 -5.92 -15.21 -0.95
CA VAL A 418 -4.78 -14.27 -1.07
C VAL A 418 -4.50 -13.82 -2.52
N GLN A 419 -4.85 -14.66 -3.49
CA GLN A 419 -4.67 -14.44 -4.93
C GLN A 419 -5.90 -13.85 -5.65
N ASP A 420 -7.01 -13.60 -4.93
CA ASP A 420 -8.21 -13.04 -5.55
C ASP A 420 -7.97 -11.60 -6.00
N ASN A 421 -8.32 -11.30 -7.26
CA ASN A 421 -8.13 -9.98 -7.83
C ASN A 421 -9.32 -9.06 -7.54
N LEU A 422 -9.25 -8.30 -6.44
CA LEU A 422 -10.31 -7.38 -6.03
C LEU A 422 -10.47 -6.15 -6.96
N LYS A 423 -9.47 -5.85 -7.80
CA LYS A 423 -9.51 -4.74 -8.77
C LYS A 423 -10.25 -5.14 -10.06
N ASN A 424 -10.28 -6.44 -10.36
CA ASN A 424 -10.99 -6.94 -11.54
C ASN A 424 -12.49 -6.63 -11.43
N ASN A 425 -13.07 -6.12 -12.51
CA ASN A 425 -14.46 -5.72 -12.55
C ASN A 425 -15.09 -6.06 -13.91
N VAL A 426 -16.40 -6.27 -13.89
CA VAL A 426 -17.21 -6.51 -15.08
C VAL A 426 -18.25 -5.42 -15.25
N LYS A 427 -18.60 -5.11 -16.50
CA LYS A 427 -19.56 -4.04 -16.83
C LYS A 427 -21.01 -4.49 -16.72
N THR A 428 -21.27 -5.80 -16.84
CA THR A 428 -22.63 -6.36 -16.82
C THR A 428 -22.74 -7.50 -15.83
N LEU A 429 -23.95 -7.71 -15.27
CA LEU A 429 -24.23 -8.82 -14.36
C LEU A 429 -24.10 -10.19 -15.05
N LEU A 430 -24.26 -10.27 -16.38
CA LEU A 430 -24.14 -11.51 -17.14
C LEU A 430 -22.70 -12.05 -17.16
N ASP A 431 -21.73 -11.16 -16.97
CA ASP A 431 -20.31 -11.47 -17.01
C ASP A 431 -19.73 -11.84 -15.64
N ILE A 432 -20.54 -11.87 -14.57
CA ILE A 432 -20.12 -12.19 -13.20
C ILE A 432 -19.37 -13.52 -13.09
N LYS A 433 -19.70 -14.49 -13.94
CA LYS A 433 -19.00 -15.79 -14.03
C LYS A 433 -17.51 -15.69 -14.36
N SER A 434 -17.05 -14.55 -14.88
CA SER A 434 -15.62 -14.30 -15.18
C SER A 434 -14.83 -13.85 -13.95
N LEU A 435 -15.51 -13.37 -12.90
CA LEU A 435 -14.87 -13.11 -11.62
C LEU A 435 -14.62 -14.43 -10.91
N GLN A 436 -13.51 -14.50 -10.18
CA GLN A 436 -13.12 -15.66 -9.39
C GLN A 436 -13.06 -15.30 -7.92
N PHE A 437 -13.45 -16.23 -7.07
CA PHE A 437 -13.30 -16.18 -5.63
C PHE A 437 -12.69 -17.50 -5.17
N PHE A 438 -11.52 -17.44 -4.55
CA PHE A 438 -10.76 -18.62 -4.12
C PHE A 438 -10.50 -19.62 -5.27
N GLY A 439 -10.23 -19.11 -6.48
CA GLY A 439 -10.02 -19.93 -7.70
C GLY A 439 -11.28 -20.57 -8.29
N VAL A 440 -12.46 -20.30 -7.72
CA VAL A 440 -13.76 -20.79 -8.22
C VAL A 440 -14.53 -19.65 -8.88
N SER A 441 -15.37 -19.95 -9.88
CA SER A 441 -16.28 -18.96 -10.46
C SER A 441 -17.12 -18.29 -9.37
N PHE A 442 -17.15 -16.95 -9.38
CA PHE A 442 -17.89 -16.18 -8.38
C PHE A 442 -19.40 -16.49 -8.43
N LEU A 443 -19.94 -16.79 -9.62
CA LEU A 443 -21.34 -17.21 -9.75
C LEU A 443 -21.63 -18.49 -8.96
N SER A 444 -20.78 -19.50 -9.05
CA SER A 444 -20.93 -20.76 -8.31
C SER A 444 -20.79 -20.56 -6.80
N CYS A 445 -19.96 -19.60 -6.38
CA CYS A 445 -19.86 -19.22 -4.97
C CYS A 445 -21.17 -18.61 -4.47
N LEU A 446 -21.77 -17.68 -5.23
CA LEU A 446 -23.06 -17.06 -4.89
C LEU A 446 -24.18 -18.09 -4.78
N GLU A 447 -24.22 -19.08 -5.68
CA GLU A 447 -25.17 -20.20 -5.62
C GLU A 447 -24.98 -21.03 -4.34
N SER A 448 -23.73 -21.37 -4.02
CA SER A 448 -23.37 -22.10 -2.78
C SER A 448 -23.76 -21.32 -1.52
N TRP A 449 -23.77 -19.98 -1.62
CA TRP A 449 -24.15 -19.09 -0.53
C TRP A 449 -25.63 -18.74 -0.47
N ASN A 450 -26.44 -19.27 -1.39
CA ASN A 450 -27.87 -18.96 -1.55
C ASN A 450 -28.11 -17.44 -1.78
N LEU A 451 -27.26 -16.80 -2.58
CA LEU A 451 -27.37 -15.38 -2.95
C LEU A 451 -27.79 -15.23 -4.41
N LYS A 452 -28.75 -14.35 -4.65
CA LYS A 452 -29.24 -14.04 -6.01
C LYS A 452 -28.42 -12.91 -6.63
N VAL A 453 -28.00 -13.11 -7.87
CA VAL A 453 -27.36 -12.07 -8.69
C VAL A 453 -28.39 -10.98 -9.01
N THR A 454 -28.29 -9.84 -8.32
CA THR A 454 -29.17 -8.68 -8.51
C THR A 454 -28.35 -7.40 -8.36
N ASP A 455 -28.87 -6.26 -8.84
CA ASP A 455 -28.25 -4.95 -8.59
C ASP A 455 -27.99 -4.67 -7.09
N LYS A 456 -28.81 -5.24 -6.20
CA LYS A 456 -28.68 -5.05 -4.74
C LYS A 456 -27.51 -5.83 -4.14
N LEU A 457 -26.97 -6.82 -4.86
CA LEU A 457 -25.81 -7.56 -4.41
C LEU A 457 -24.56 -6.69 -4.39
N PHE A 458 -24.49 -5.64 -5.22
CA PHE A 458 -23.32 -4.79 -5.33
C PHE A 458 -23.57 -3.39 -4.78
N SER A 459 -22.57 -2.82 -4.10
CA SER A 459 -22.52 -1.42 -3.70
C SER A 459 -22.07 -0.53 -4.86
N GLY A 460 -22.19 0.79 -4.68
CA GLY A 460 -21.67 1.76 -5.64
C GLY A 460 -22.45 1.85 -6.95
N SER A 461 -21.73 2.12 -8.04
CA SER A 461 -22.33 2.39 -9.36
C SER A 461 -22.82 1.10 -10.05
N LYS A 462 -23.97 1.17 -10.72
CA LYS A 462 -24.54 0.05 -11.50
C LYS A 462 -23.80 -0.27 -12.81
N ALA A 463 -22.56 0.17 -12.95
CA ALA A 463 -21.77 0.07 -14.18
C ALA A 463 -20.48 -0.75 -14.01
N GLN A 464 -20.10 -1.10 -12.77
CA GLN A 464 -18.91 -1.88 -12.46
C GLN A 464 -19.21 -2.81 -11.28
N PHE A 465 -19.08 -4.12 -11.51
CA PHE A 465 -19.32 -5.16 -10.53
C PHE A 465 -18.01 -5.89 -10.23
N SER A 466 -17.63 -6.00 -8.96
CA SER A 466 -16.39 -6.67 -8.53
C SER A 466 -16.56 -7.32 -7.16
N LEU A 467 -15.57 -8.11 -6.73
CA LEU A 467 -15.51 -8.62 -5.36
C LEU A 467 -15.46 -7.49 -4.32
N TRP A 468 -14.85 -6.35 -4.67
CA TRP A 468 -14.75 -5.18 -3.81
C TRP A 468 -16.12 -4.57 -3.48
N THR A 469 -17.03 -4.56 -4.45
CA THR A 469 -18.38 -3.99 -4.30
C THR A 469 -19.43 -5.04 -3.93
N ALA A 470 -19.11 -6.33 -3.93
CA ALA A 470 -20.06 -7.39 -3.61
C ALA A 470 -20.39 -7.45 -2.11
N ARG A 471 -21.68 -7.39 -1.76
CA ARG A 471 -22.22 -7.56 -0.41
C ARG A 471 -22.33 -9.04 -0.07
N ILE A 472 -21.19 -9.64 0.27
CA ILE A 472 -21.08 -11.06 0.62
C ILE A 472 -20.62 -11.28 2.07
N PHE A 473 -20.17 -10.24 2.76
CA PHE A 473 -19.57 -10.38 4.08
C PHE A 473 -20.61 -10.13 5.19
N PRO A 474 -20.75 -11.04 6.16
CA PRO A 474 -21.75 -10.93 7.22
C PRO A 474 -21.41 -9.83 8.23
N VAL A 475 -22.43 -9.09 8.68
CA VAL A 475 -22.33 -8.14 9.79
C VAL A 475 -22.75 -8.84 11.09
N CYS A 476 -21.84 -8.90 12.05
CA CYS A 476 -21.97 -9.65 13.30
C CYS A 476 -21.83 -8.74 14.53
N SER A 477 -22.15 -9.27 15.71
CA SER A 477 -22.12 -8.51 16.97
C SER A 477 -20.78 -8.61 17.71
N SER A 478 -19.88 -9.50 17.27
CA SER A 478 -18.51 -9.62 17.80
C SER A 478 -17.51 -9.99 16.69
N VAL A 479 -16.22 -9.67 16.91
CA VAL A 479 -15.13 -10.06 16.01
C VAL A 479 -15.09 -11.58 15.81
N SER A 480 -15.22 -12.36 16.88
CA SER A 480 -15.14 -13.82 16.81
C SER A 480 -16.30 -14.46 16.03
N GLU A 481 -17.51 -13.92 16.19
CA GLU A 481 -18.68 -14.35 15.40
C GLU A 481 -18.49 -14.02 13.92
N SER A 482 -17.99 -12.82 13.63
CA SER A 482 -17.67 -12.37 12.27
C SER A 482 -16.66 -13.30 11.60
N VAL A 483 -15.52 -13.58 12.25
CA VAL A 483 -14.49 -14.49 11.72
C VAL A 483 -15.05 -15.90 11.52
N THR A 484 -15.80 -16.41 12.50
CA THR A 484 -16.39 -17.77 12.43
C THR A 484 -17.35 -17.90 11.25
N THR A 485 -18.19 -16.89 11.02
CA THR A 485 -19.19 -16.89 9.95
C THR A 485 -18.52 -16.74 8.58
N SER A 486 -17.53 -15.85 8.46
CA SER A 486 -16.73 -15.68 7.24
C SER A 486 -15.89 -16.93 6.92
N LEU A 487 -15.38 -17.66 7.93
CA LEU A 487 -14.70 -18.94 7.72
C LEU A 487 -15.66 -20.02 7.21
N LYS A 488 -16.90 -20.08 7.69
CA LYS A 488 -17.93 -20.99 7.14
C LYS A 488 -18.21 -20.67 5.66
N MET A 489 -18.32 -19.39 5.30
CA MET A 489 -18.47 -18.95 3.92
C MET A 489 -17.31 -19.42 3.03
N LEU A 490 -16.06 -19.24 3.48
CA LEU A 490 -14.86 -19.67 2.74
C LEU A 490 -14.75 -21.20 2.64
N ASN A 491 -15.01 -21.92 3.72
CA ASN A 491 -15.01 -23.37 3.75
C ASN A 491 -16.11 -23.98 2.86
N ALA A 492 -17.26 -23.33 2.73
CA ALA A 492 -18.32 -23.75 1.82
C ALA A 492 -17.84 -23.81 0.37
N VAL A 493 -17.07 -22.81 -0.07
CA VAL A 493 -16.45 -22.80 -1.41
C VAL A 493 -15.43 -23.92 -1.57
N LYS A 494 -14.53 -24.11 -0.58
CA LYS A 494 -13.47 -25.14 -0.68
C LYS A 494 -14.01 -26.57 -0.63
N SER A 495 -15.08 -26.79 0.11
CA SER A 495 -15.72 -28.11 0.28
C SER A 495 -16.85 -28.37 -0.71
N ASN A 496 -17.17 -27.41 -1.58
CA ASN A 496 -18.33 -27.44 -2.48
C ASN A 496 -19.63 -27.76 -1.72
N SER A 497 -19.79 -27.17 -0.54
CA SER A 497 -20.97 -27.31 0.32
C SER A 497 -21.80 -26.02 0.33
N SER A 498 -23.05 -26.11 0.78
CA SER A 498 -23.94 -24.95 0.87
C SER A 498 -23.83 -24.25 2.21
N PHE A 499 -23.83 -22.91 2.20
CA PHE A 499 -23.86 -22.10 3.41
C PHE A 499 -24.76 -20.87 3.21
N ASN A 500 -25.91 -20.84 3.87
CA ASN A 500 -26.90 -19.79 3.61
C ASN A 500 -26.49 -18.44 4.21
N LEU A 501 -26.04 -17.50 3.36
CA LEU A 501 -25.73 -16.12 3.76
C LEU A 501 -26.95 -15.19 3.77
N SER A 502 -28.07 -15.58 3.15
CA SER A 502 -29.26 -14.72 3.03
C SER A 502 -29.94 -14.37 4.37
N SER A 503 -29.63 -15.12 5.43
CA SER A 503 -30.09 -14.83 6.80
C SER A 503 -29.29 -13.73 7.51
N HIS A 504 -28.17 -13.29 6.94
CA HIS A 504 -27.31 -12.27 7.52
C HIS A 504 -27.53 -10.93 6.83
N GLN A 505 -27.32 -9.84 7.57
CA GLN A 505 -27.06 -8.55 6.94
C GLN A 505 -25.67 -8.64 6.30
N LEU A 506 -25.60 -8.31 5.00
CA LEU A 506 -24.37 -8.38 4.23
C LEU A 506 -23.88 -6.98 3.85
N ILE A 507 -22.56 -6.82 3.81
CA ILE A 507 -21.88 -5.58 3.45
C ILE A 507 -20.74 -5.87 2.48
N SER A 508 -20.40 -4.90 1.63
CA SER A 508 -19.23 -5.01 0.73
C SER A 508 -17.96 -4.45 1.37
N ILE A 509 -16.78 -4.76 0.81
CA ILE A 509 -15.52 -4.16 1.27
C ILE A 509 -15.56 -2.63 1.14
N GLU A 510 -16.09 -2.13 0.03
CA GLU A 510 -16.28 -0.69 -0.19
C GLU A 510 -17.10 -0.05 0.95
N GLU A 511 -18.23 -0.65 1.31
CA GLU A 511 -19.10 -0.14 2.37
C GLU A 511 -18.45 -0.27 3.75
N MET A 512 -17.75 -1.37 4.04
CA MET A 512 -16.98 -1.52 5.29
C MET A 512 -16.00 -0.38 5.50
N LEU A 513 -15.26 0.00 4.45
CA LEU A 513 -14.26 1.07 4.55
C LEU A 513 -14.88 2.46 4.73
N VAL A 514 -16.13 2.64 4.32
CA VAL A 514 -16.90 3.88 4.53
C VAL A 514 -17.41 3.99 5.97
N CYS A 515 -17.82 2.87 6.59
CA CYS A 515 -18.39 2.86 7.94
C CYS A 515 -17.46 2.32 9.03
N LYS A 516 -16.18 2.07 8.73
CA LYS A 516 -15.18 1.61 9.69
C LYS A 516 -15.07 2.54 10.90
N ASP A 517 -14.93 1.96 12.09
CA ASP A 517 -14.64 2.66 13.33
C ASP A 517 -13.15 2.54 13.66
N VAL A 518 -12.36 3.54 13.25
CA VAL A 518 -10.91 3.56 13.46
C VAL A 518 -10.54 3.66 14.94
N GLU A 519 -11.35 4.36 15.75
CA GLU A 519 -11.08 4.55 17.18
C GLU A 519 -11.16 3.20 17.90
N ASP A 520 -12.20 2.41 17.62
CA ASP A 520 -12.34 1.06 18.18
C ASP A 520 -11.23 0.10 17.71
N MET A 521 -10.82 0.19 16.43
CA MET A 521 -9.70 -0.61 15.92
C MET A 521 -8.37 -0.29 16.62
N ILE A 522 -8.11 0.99 16.93
CA ILE A 522 -6.91 1.39 17.68
C ILE A 522 -7.03 0.94 19.15
N ALA A 523 -8.18 1.11 19.78
CA ALA A 523 -8.43 0.63 21.15
C ALA A 523 -8.23 -0.90 21.26
N TYR A 524 -8.60 -1.66 20.22
CA TYR A 524 -8.33 -3.09 20.15
C TYR A 524 -6.81 -3.40 20.10
N ARG A 525 -6.01 -2.65 19.33
CA ARG A 525 -4.54 -2.78 19.35
C ARG A 525 -3.95 -2.49 20.73
N GLU A 526 -4.41 -1.43 21.38
CA GLU A 526 -3.99 -1.06 22.74
C GLU A 526 -4.34 -2.15 23.76
N LYS A 527 -5.54 -2.74 23.65
CA LYS A 527 -5.95 -3.86 24.49
C LYS A 527 -4.99 -5.06 24.34
N ILE A 528 -4.67 -5.45 23.11
CA ILE A 528 -3.69 -6.51 22.86
C ILE A 528 -2.32 -6.12 23.44
N TYR A 529 -1.88 -4.87 23.25
CA TYR A 529 -0.62 -4.36 23.78
C TYR A 529 -0.51 -4.53 25.30
N LEU A 530 -1.53 -4.07 26.02
CA LEU A 530 -1.59 -4.15 27.48
C LEU A 530 -1.59 -5.61 27.96
N GLU A 531 -2.36 -6.48 27.29
CA GLU A 531 -2.41 -7.91 27.64
C GLU A 531 -1.07 -8.62 27.39
N ILE A 532 -0.39 -8.36 26.27
CA ILE A 532 0.93 -8.93 25.99
C ILE A 532 1.94 -8.52 27.08
N ASN A 533 1.94 -7.25 27.48
CA ASN A 533 2.80 -6.78 28.56
C ASN A 533 2.46 -7.42 29.90
N LEU A 534 1.17 -7.62 30.20
CA LEU A 534 0.74 -8.34 31.40
C LEU A 534 1.22 -9.80 31.39
N ILE A 535 1.15 -10.48 30.24
CA ILE A 535 1.62 -11.87 30.12
C ILE A 535 3.14 -11.94 30.29
N LYS A 536 3.90 -11.05 29.64
CA LYS A 536 5.37 -10.99 29.74
C LYS A 536 5.87 -10.62 31.15
N ASN A 537 5.10 -9.84 31.89
CA ASN A 537 5.45 -9.40 33.25
C ASN A 537 4.99 -10.34 34.36
N LYS A 538 4.27 -11.44 34.05
CA LYS A 538 4.02 -12.47 35.05
C LYS A 538 5.35 -13.16 35.36
N PRO A 539 5.84 -13.15 36.63
CA PRO A 539 7.00 -13.95 36.98
C PRO A 539 6.70 -15.39 36.61
N HIS A 540 7.62 -16.07 35.95
CA HIS A 540 7.60 -17.52 35.82
C HIS A 540 7.44 -18.07 37.24
N LEU A 541 6.23 -18.50 37.60
CA LEU A 541 6.03 -19.34 38.76
C LEU A 541 6.76 -20.64 38.41
N GLU A 542 8.00 -20.74 38.88
CA GLU A 542 8.73 -21.99 38.97
C GLU A 542 7.81 -23.01 39.61
N ILE A 543 7.34 -23.94 38.79
CA ILE A 543 6.69 -25.16 39.27
C ILE A 543 7.81 -25.95 39.95
N CYS A 544 7.85 -25.89 41.28
CA CYS A 544 8.59 -26.83 42.12
C CYS A 544 7.97 -28.23 42.05
#